data_AF-K9PUF9-F1
#
_entry.id   AF-K9PUF9-F1
#
_cell.length_a   1.000
_cell.length_b   1.000
_cell.length_c   1.000
_cell.angle_alpha   90.00
_cell.angle_beta   90.00
_cell.angle_gamma   90.00
#
_symmetry.space_group_name_H-M   'P 1'
#
loop_
_entity.id
_entity.type
_entity.pdbx_description
1 polymer ?
#
loop_
_entity_poly.entity_id
_entity_poly.type
_entity_poly.pdbx_seq_one_letter_code
_entity_poly.pdbx_strand_id
1 'polypeptide(L)'
;MTTTIDKNPLQPLGFTADKADPNAFVATSQDPYSWWAGNFRFANLSGKLLGAHVAHAGLIVLWAGAMTLFELSRYDASLPMYDQGFVLLPHIAALGIGVGADGAIVNTYPYFVIGAVHLISSAFLGAGGIYHAVLGPEKLDIKGFGYKWEDGQKMTSILGIHLVLLGIGALFLALKASLFGGLYDPAIADVRLVTDPTFNPLRIFGYVVGITPDGWTLQGMAAVNNLEDVVGGHVWIGAICVVGGLWHIQTEPTKWAKGLFVWSGEAYLAYSQAAIAYMGFFAAYFVWVNDTVFPEVFYGPVGTTTAHGIITPRTWLMLFQLIFACLLMAGHFWHGLRSRAIAAGYSFSKMSFNPDALYGDRQFSGDATVLEGLVLPPQNDPQLGTFDTPITASPLTKTWIKNLPIYRDGLAPIVRGLEIGMAHGYFLLGPFLKLGPLRDSDQAFIAGEGSAIALVVILSFGLFLYGMAMFQEREAPIGVLPENLQNYKGWSFFTSGFLVGGVGGAIFAGFVLMEIVRAGLV
;
A
#
# COMPACT_ATOMS: atom_id res chain seq x y z
N MET A 1 -10.39 47.59 -33.30
CA MET A 1 -11.37 46.74 -32.60
C MET A 1 -10.65 46.02 -31.50
N THR A 2 -10.85 46.45 -30.26
CA THR A 2 -10.36 45.79 -29.04
C THR A 2 -11.12 44.48 -28.89
N THR A 3 -10.47 43.36 -29.15
CA THR A 3 -11.01 42.02 -28.84
C THR A 3 -11.06 41.87 -27.33
N THR A 4 -12.25 42.05 -26.76
CA THR A 4 -12.60 41.60 -25.42
C THR A 4 -12.47 40.09 -25.39
N ILE A 5 -11.38 39.59 -24.79
CA ILE A 5 -11.25 38.20 -24.40
C ILE A 5 -12.24 38.00 -23.25
N ASP A 6 -13.35 37.30 -23.52
CA ASP A 6 -14.29 36.87 -22.48
C ASP A 6 -13.51 36.01 -21.47
N LYS A 7 -13.18 36.60 -20.32
CA LYS A 7 -12.57 35.87 -19.21
C LYS A 7 -13.61 34.93 -18.63
N ASN A 8 -13.35 33.63 -18.70
CA ASN A 8 -14.18 32.62 -18.05
C ASN A 8 -14.31 32.96 -16.54
N PRO A 9 -15.52 33.27 -16.03
CA PRO A 9 -15.73 33.65 -14.64
C PRO A 9 -15.43 32.50 -13.66
N LEU A 10 -15.28 31.26 -14.15
CA LEU A 10 -14.92 30.08 -13.36
C LEU A 10 -13.42 29.78 -13.35
N GLN A 11 -12.60 30.58 -14.05
CA GLN A 11 -11.14 30.48 -14.02
C GLN A 11 -10.54 30.54 -12.60
N PRO A 12 -11.03 31.38 -11.66
CA PRO A 12 -10.54 31.41 -10.28
C PRO A 12 -10.86 30.13 -9.49
N LEU A 13 -11.84 29.34 -9.94
CA LEU A 13 -12.21 28.05 -9.37
C LEU A 13 -11.47 26.87 -10.04
N GLY A 14 -10.57 27.16 -10.99
CA GLY A 14 -9.77 26.15 -11.69
C GLY A 14 -10.45 25.51 -12.91
N PHE A 15 -11.60 26.02 -13.36
CA PHE A 15 -12.26 25.53 -14.58
C PHE A 15 -11.76 26.33 -15.79
N THR A 16 -11.11 25.66 -16.74
CA THR A 16 -10.66 26.23 -18.01
C THR A 16 -11.45 25.61 -19.16
N ALA A 17 -11.89 26.46 -20.10
CA ALA A 17 -12.49 26.03 -21.38
C ALA A 17 -11.43 25.92 -22.49
N ASP A 18 -10.19 26.31 -22.20
CA ASP A 18 -9.08 26.25 -23.14
C ASP A 18 -8.53 24.84 -23.20
N LYS A 19 -8.19 24.38 -24.41
CA LYS A 19 -7.48 23.12 -24.59
C LYS A 19 -6.17 23.21 -23.82
N ALA A 20 -6.05 22.38 -22.80
CA ALA A 20 -4.86 22.25 -22.01
C ALA A 20 -3.66 21.95 -22.94
N ASP A 21 -2.57 22.71 -22.85
CA ASP A 21 -1.37 22.48 -23.68
C ASP A 21 -0.80 21.09 -23.36
N PRO A 22 -0.85 20.12 -24.30
CA PRO A 22 -0.41 18.74 -24.05
C PRO A 22 1.07 18.63 -23.66
N ASN A 23 1.88 19.63 -24.03
CA ASN A 23 3.31 19.62 -23.76
C ASN A 23 3.66 20.21 -22.38
N ALA A 24 2.76 20.99 -21.78
CA ALA A 24 2.99 21.64 -20.49
C ALA A 24 2.82 20.69 -19.28
N PHE A 25 2.03 19.62 -19.41
CA PHE A 25 1.74 18.72 -18.27
C PHE A 25 2.93 17.86 -17.85
N VAL A 26 3.86 17.61 -18.77
CA VAL A 26 4.89 16.59 -18.60
C VAL A 26 6.29 17.21 -18.65
N ALA A 27 6.56 18.10 -19.61
CA ALA A 27 7.91 18.63 -19.81
C ALA A 27 8.35 19.54 -18.65
N THR A 28 7.47 20.39 -18.11
CA THR A 28 7.79 21.24 -16.95
C THR A 28 7.82 20.53 -15.61
N SER A 29 7.44 19.24 -15.57
CA SER A 29 7.58 18.38 -14.40
C SER A 29 8.71 17.35 -14.58
N GLN A 30 9.39 17.32 -15.73
CA GLN A 30 10.26 16.22 -16.11
C GLN A 30 11.70 16.36 -15.61
N ASP A 31 12.04 17.44 -14.88
CA ASP A 31 13.32 17.46 -14.17
C ASP A 31 13.29 18.31 -12.89
N PRO A 32 13.72 17.78 -11.73
CA PRO A 32 13.97 16.38 -11.40
C PRO A 32 12.97 15.88 -10.34
N TYR A 33 12.14 14.87 -10.69
CA TYR A 33 11.59 14.03 -9.64
C TYR A 33 12.74 13.20 -9.06
N SER A 34 13.24 13.61 -7.90
CA SER A 34 14.11 12.79 -7.05
C SER A 34 13.48 11.40 -6.81
N TRP A 35 14.31 10.40 -6.50
CA TRP A 35 13.96 8.96 -6.48
C TRP A 35 12.65 8.57 -5.77
N TRP A 36 12.27 9.28 -4.70
CA TRP A 36 11.03 9.09 -3.92
C TRP A 36 9.74 9.30 -4.73
N ALA A 37 9.81 10.05 -5.84
CA ALA A 37 8.70 10.27 -6.79
C ALA A 37 8.89 9.49 -8.10
N GLY A 38 9.72 8.43 -8.09
CA GLY A 38 10.16 7.73 -9.30
C GLY A 38 9.04 7.23 -10.22
N ASN A 39 7.90 6.83 -9.66
CA ASN A 39 6.79 6.30 -10.45
C ASN A 39 6.15 7.32 -11.40
N PHE A 40 6.27 8.63 -11.13
CA PHE A 40 5.80 9.68 -12.04
C PHE A 40 6.50 9.64 -13.40
N ARG A 41 7.73 9.11 -13.46
CA ARG A 41 8.50 8.97 -14.71
C ARG A 41 7.80 8.04 -15.70
N PHE A 42 6.96 7.12 -15.22
CA PHE A 42 6.23 6.16 -16.04
C PHE A 42 4.85 6.65 -16.47
N ALA A 43 4.41 7.85 -16.07
CA ALA A 43 3.05 8.34 -16.32
C ALA A 43 2.67 8.32 -17.81
N ASN A 44 3.63 8.52 -18.72
CA ASN A 44 3.41 8.49 -20.18
C ASN A 44 4.06 7.29 -20.87
N LEU A 45 4.52 6.30 -20.10
CA LEU A 45 5.11 5.05 -20.58
C LEU A 45 4.09 3.93 -20.40
N SER A 46 3.07 3.91 -21.27
CA SER A 46 1.89 3.04 -21.13
C SER A 46 2.22 1.55 -21.02
N GLY A 47 3.32 1.07 -21.62
CA GLY A 47 3.77 -0.32 -21.48
C GLY A 47 4.39 -0.60 -20.12
N LYS A 48 5.29 0.27 -19.64
CA LYS A 48 5.87 0.14 -18.29
C LYS A 48 4.83 0.31 -17.20
N LEU A 49 3.90 1.25 -17.38
CA LEU A 49 2.80 1.50 -16.45
C LEU A 49 1.83 0.31 -16.41
N LEU A 50 1.52 -0.32 -17.54
CA LEU A 50 0.79 -1.60 -17.58
C LEU A 50 1.51 -2.67 -16.76
N GLY A 51 2.83 -2.83 -16.98
CA GLY A 51 3.64 -3.79 -16.22
C GLY A 51 3.59 -3.56 -14.71
N ALA A 52 3.67 -2.30 -14.27
CA ALA A 52 3.54 -1.94 -12.86
C ALA A 52 2.17 -2.32 -12.28
N HIS A 53 1.07 -2.04 -12.99
CA HIS A 53 -0.28 -2.40 -12.53
C HIS A 53 -0.51 -3.92 -12.49
N VAL A 54 -0.04 -4.65 -13.50
CA VAL A 54 -0.17 -6.11 -13.55
C VAL A 54 0.69 -6.78 -12.48
N ALA A 55 1.91 -6.30 -12.25
CA ALA A 55 2.76 -6.79 -11.15
C ALA A 55 2.12 -6.51 -9.77
N HIS A 56 1.54 -5.32 -9.59
CA HIS A 56 0.82 -4.97 -8.36
C HIS A 56 -0.42 -5.85 -8.14
N ALA A 57 -1.19 -6.15 -9.19
CA ALA A 57 -2.27 -7.13 -9.12
C ALA A 57 -1.75 -8.53 -8.73
N GLY A 58 -0.58 -8.91 -9.25
CA GLY A 58 0.13 -10.12 -8.83
C GLY A 58 0.44 -10.14 -7.34
N LEU A 59 0.89 -9.03 -6.74
CA LEU A 59 1.13 -8.94 -5.29
C LEU A 59 -0.16 -9.10 -4.46
N ILE A 60 -1.27 -8.52 -4.91
CA ILE A 60 -2.58 -8.67 -4.23
C ILE A 60 -3.00 -10.14 -4.24
N VAL A 61 -2.93 -10.79 -5.40
CA VAL A 61 -3.33 -12.19 -5.56
C VAL A 61 -2.37 -13.14 -4.83
N LEU A 62 -1.07 -12.82 -4.79
CA LEU A 62 -0.06 -13.53 -4.01
C LEU A 62 -0.39 -13.47 -2.52
N TRP A 63 -0.69 -12.28 -2.00
CA TRP A 63 -1.08 -12.11 -0.60
C TRP A 63 -2.34 -12.91 -0.27
N ALA A 64 -3.38 -12.83 -1.11
CA ALA A 64 -4.61 -13.59 -0.90
C ALA A 64 -4.35 -15.10 -0.84
N GLY A 65 -3.55 -15.65 -1.75
CA GLY A 65 -3.19 -17.07 -1.77
C GLY A 65 -2.31 -17.49 -0.59
N ALA A 66 -1.20 -16.78 -0.37
CA ALA A 66 -0.25 -17.10 0.69
C ALA A 66 -0.87 -16.94 2.09
N MET A 67 -1.63 -15.87 2.31
CA MET A 67 -2.29 -15.62 3.59
C MET A 67 -3.40 -16.64 3.85
N THR A 68 -4.20 -17.02 2.84
CA THR A 68 -5.22 -18.09 3.00
C THR A 68 -4.58 -19.42 3.42
N LEU A 69 -3.48 -19.81 2.76
CA LEU A 69 -2.76 -21.05 3.11
C LEU A 69 -2.09 -20.96 4.48
N PHE A 70 -1.58 -19.78 4.86
CA PHE A 70 -1.04 -19.54 6.19
C PHE A 70 -2.12 -19.67 7.27
N GLU A 71 -3.26 -18.98 7.13
CA GLU A 71 -4.38 -19.10 8.08
C GLU A 71 -4.86 -20.56 8.17
N LEU A 72 -5.01 -21.23 7.03
CA LEU A 72 -5.41 -22.64 7.01
C LEU A 72 -4.40 -23.55 7.72
N SER A 73 -3.09 -23.30 7.60
CA SER A 73 -2.05 -24.04 8.33
C SER A 73 -2.10 -23.83 9.85
N ARG A 74 -2.78 -22.76 10.29
CA ARG A 74 -2.95 -22.40 11.70
C ARG A 74 -4.32 -22.71 12.26
N TYR A 75 -5.27 -23.09 11.40
CA TYR A 75 -6.65 -23.36 11.76
C TYR A 75 -6.78 -24.55 12.72
N ASP A 76 -7.41 -24.30 13.86
CA ASP A 76 -7.82 -25.28 14.85
C ASP A 76 -9.36 -25.29 14.93
N ALA A 77 -9.96 -26.42 14.57
CA ALA A 77 -11.41 -26.58 14.57
C ALA A 77 -12.02 -26.66 15.99
N SER A 78 -11.20 -26.83 17.03
CA SER A 78 -11.67 -26.83 18.42
C SER A 78 -11.91 -25.43 18.99
N LEU A 79 -11.44 -24.39 18.29
CA LEU A 79 -11.58 -22.99 18.68
C LEU A 79 -12.55 -22.24 17.75
N PRO A 80 -13.29 -21.24 18.25
CA PRO A 80 -14.04 -20.33 17.38
C PRO A 80 -13.12 -19.69 16.33
N MET A 81 -13.65 -19.45 15.13
CA MET A 81 -12.84 -18.90 14.03
C MET A 81 -12.33 -17.49 14.35
N TYR A 82 -13.15 -16.67 15.04
CA TYR A 82 -12.79 -15.31 15.41
C TYR A 82 -11.72 -15.21 16.52
N ASP A 83 -11.44 -16.30 17.25
CA ASP A 83 -10.44 -16.32 18.33
C ASP A 83 -9.03 -16.65 17.83
N GLN A 84 -8.85 -16.86 16.53
CA GLN A 84 -7.59 -17.38 15.97
C GLN A 84 -6.84 -16.34 15.11
N GLY A 85 -7.35 -15.11 15.04
CA GLY A 85 -6.70 -14.01 14.31
C GLY A 85 -6.79 -14.12 12.79
N PHE A 86 -7.81 -14.81 12.28
CA PHE A 86 -8.03 -14.97 10.83
C PHE A 86 -8.86 -13.83 10.25
N VAL A 87 -8.52 -13.42 9.04
CA VAL A 87 -9.28 -12.43 8.27
C VAL A 87 -9.73 -12.96 6.92
N LEU A 88 -9.11 -13.98 6.33
CA LEU A 88 -9.50 -14.53 5.04
C LEU A 88 -10.42 -15.76 5.14
N LEU A 89 -10.13 -16.70 6.04
CA LEU A 89 -11.01 -17.86 6.25
C LEU A 89 -12.46 -17.46 6.59
N PRO A 90 -12.71 -16.43 7.42
CA PRO A 90 -14.07 -15.92 7.64
C PRO A 90 -14.80 -15.52 6.35
N HIS A 91 -14.11 -14.91 5.37
CA HIS A 91 -14.72 -14.51 4.10
C HIS A 91 -15.09 -15.73 3.25
N ILE A 92 -14.25 -16.76 3.24
CA ILE A 92 -14.54 -18.00 2.51
C ILE A 92 -15.72 -18.73 3.18
N ALA A 93 -15.75 -18.76 4.52
CA ALA A 93 -16.83 -19.38 5.29
C ALA A 93 -18.17 -18.66 5.07
N ALA A 94 -18.19 -17.32 5.06
CA ALA A 94 -19.39 -16.52 4.78
C ALA A 94 -19.99 -16.81 3.39
N LEU A 95 -19.17 -17.21 2.42
CA LEU A 95 -19.65 -17.69 1.10
C LEU A 95 -20.29 -19.09 1.13
N GLY A 96 -20.44 -19.69 2.31
CA GLY A 96 -21.02 -21.02 2.51
C GLY A 96 -20.14 -22.16 1.99
N ILE A 97 -18.84 -21.90 1.80
CA ILE A 97 -17.91 -22.90 1.27
C ILE A 97 -17.38 -23.69 2.46
N GLY A 98 -17.47 -25.03 2.46
CA GLY A 98 -16.87 -25.85 3.52
C GLY A 98 -17.52 -25.71 4.90
N VAL A 99 -18.66 -25.03 5.00
CA VAL A 99 -19.41 -24.75 6.22
C VAL A 99 -20.66 -25.64 6.28
N GLY A 100 -21.01 -26.10 7.48
CA GLY A 100 -22.30 -26.74 7.79
C GLY A 100 -23.07 -25.97 8.87
N ALA A 101 -24.01 -26.66 9.51
CA ALA A 101 -24.85 -26.08 10.57
C ALA A 101 -24.01 -25.45 11.70
N ASP A 102 -24.57 -24.39 12.30
CA ASP A 102 -24.00 -23.56 13.35
C ASP A 102 -22.64 -22.95 12.99
N GLY A 103 -22.32 -22.84 11.70
CA GLY A 103 -21.04 -22.33 11.21
C GLY A 103 -19.88 -23.30 11.37
N ALA A 104 -20.15 -24.59 11.64
CA ALA A 104 -19.11 -25.59 11.77
C ALA A 104 -18.34 -25.79 10.45
N ILE A 105 -17.01 -25.76 10.50
CA ILE A 105 -16.17 -25.98 9.31
C ILE A 105 -16.03 -27.49 9.09
N VAL A 106 -16.82 -28.02 8.17
CA VAL A 106 -16.91 -29.46 7.88
C VAL A 106 -15.93 -29.93 6.81
N ASN A 107 -15.43 -29.02 5.96
CA ASN A 107 -14.48 -29.37 4.91
C ASN A 107 -13.55 -28.19 4.58
N THR A 108 -12.26 -28.36 4.88
CA THR A 108 -11.22 -27.36 4.61
C THR A 108 -10.54 -27.52 3.24
N TYR A 109 -10.81 -28.59 2.50
CA TYR A 109 -10.20 -28.80 1.19
C TYR A 109 -10.49 -27.67 0.18
N PRO A 110 -11.72 -27.12 0.09
CA PRO A 110 -11.98 -25.95 -0.75
C PRO A 110 -11.13 -24.73 -0.36
N TYR A 111 -10.76 -24.56 0.91
CA TYR A 111 -9.98 -23.41 1.38
C TYR A 111 -8.54 -23.53 0.87
N PHE A 112 -8.00 -24.75 0.93
CA PHE A 112 -6.72 -25.08 0.31
C PHE A 112 -6.73 -24.82 -1.19
N VAL A 113 -7.78 -25.27 -1.90
CA VAL A 113 -7.91 -25.06 -3.35
C VAL A 113 -7.96 -23.57 -3.68
N ILE A 114 -8.76 -22.78 -2.98
CA ILE A 114 -8.85 -21.33 -3.18
C ILE A 114 -7.50 -20.67 -2.94
N GLY A 115 -6.81 -20.99 -1.83
CA GLY A 115 -5.48 -20.47 -1.53
C GLY A 115 -4.45 -20.83 -2.60
N ALA A 116 -4.44 -22.09 -3.05
CA ALA A 116 -3.53 -22.58 -4.08
C ALA A 116 -3.79 -21.94 -5.45
N VAL A 117 -5.06 -21.80 -5.87
CA VAL A 117 -5.43 -21.15 -7.14
C VAL A 117 -4.98 -19.70 -7.16
N HIS A 118 -5.18 -18.95 -6.07
CA HIS A 118 -4.67 -17.58 -5.97
C HIS A 118 -3.14 -17.55 -6.02
N LEU A 119 -2.48 -18.39 -5.23
CA LEU A 119 -1.01 -18.44 -5.19
C LEU A 119 -0.41 -18.73 -6.58
N ILE A 120 -0.93 -19.72 -7.30
CA ILE A 120 -0.47 -20.07 -8.66
C ILE A 120 -0.78 -18.94 -9.65
N SER A 121 -2.00 -18.38 -9.61
CA SER A 121 -2.40 -17.27 -10.50
C SER A 121 -1.50 -16.05 -10.33
N SER A 122 -1.04 -15.78 -9.11
CA SER A 122 -0.13 -14.67 -8.82
C SER A 122 1.20 -14.77 -9.57
N ALA A 123 1.71 -15.99 -9.82
CA ALA A 123 2.94 -16.20 -10.57
C ALA A 123 2.79 -15.78 -12.04
N PHE A 124 1.64 -16.08 -12.66
CA PHE A 124 1.35 -15.67 -14.04
C PHE A 124 1.19 -14.15 -14.15
N LEU A 125 0.51 -13.53 -13.19
CA LEU A 125 0.41 -12.06 -13.12
C LEU A 125 1.78 -11.41 -12.89
N GLY A 126 2.59 -11.96 -11.99
CA GLY A 126 3.95 -11.50 -11.75
C GLY A 126 4.83 -11.59 -12.99
N ALA A 127 4.78 -12.72 -13.70
CA ALA A 127 5.51 -12.92 -14.95
C ALA A 127 5.08 -11.90 -16.04
N GLY A 128 3.78 -11.71 -16.23
CA GLY A 128 3.24 -10.71 -17.16
C GLY A 128 3.62 -9.28 -16.77
N GLY A 129 3.58 -8.96 -15.48
CA GLY A 129 3.97 -7.65 -14.94
C GLY A 129 5.44 -7.34 -15.16
N ILE A 130 6.33 -8.31 -14.87
CA ILE A 130 7.79 -8.18 -15.11
C ILE A 130 8.07 -8.03 -16.60
N TYR A 131 7.42 -8.85 -17.44
CA TYR A 131 7.56 -8.74 -18.89
C TYR A 131 7.24 -7.32 -19.36
N HIS A 132 6.06 -6.79 -19.05
CA HIS A 132 5.66 -5.46 -19.51
C HIS A 132 6.47 -4.31 -18.88
N ALA A 133 6.96 -4.48 -17.64
CA ALA A 133 7.75 -3.43 -16.96
C ALA A 133 9.19 -3.34 -17.49
N VAL A 134 9.81 -4.49 -17.80
CA VAL A 134 11.26 -4.60 -18.06
C VAL A 134 11.58 -4.95 -19.50
N LEU A 135 10.87 -5.91 -20.11
CA LEU A 135 11.23 -6.52 -21.40
C LEU A 135 10.39 -6.02 -22.58
N GLY A 136 9.12 -5.69 -22.32
CA GLY A 136 8.16 -5.23 -23.31
C GLY A 136 8.43 -3.79 -23.78
N PRO A 137 7.69 -3.32 -24.80
CA PRO A 137 7.82 -1.96 -25.29
C PRO A 137 7.43 -0.94 -24.22
N GLU A 138 8.19 0.16 -24.11
CA GLU A 138 7.93 1.17 -23.07
C GLU A 138 6.60 1.91 -23.25
N LYS A 139 6.18 2.09 -24.51
CA LYS A 139 4.89 2.65 -24.92
C LYS A 139 4.17 1.67 -25.84
N LEU A 140 2.89 1.47 -25.60
CA LEU A 140 2.03 0.63 -26.44
C LEU A 140 1.54 1.41 -27.66
N ASP A 141 1.36 0.71 -28.79
CA ASP A 141 0.83 1.29 -30.03
C ASP A 141 -0.62 1.76 -29.85
N ILE A 142 -0.87 3.03 -30.18
CA ILE A 142 -2.18 3.70 -30.08
C ILE A 142 -3.23 2.99 -30.96
N LYS A 143 -2.84 2.35 -32.06
CA LYS A 143 -3.76 1.57 -32.90
C LYS A 143 -4.28 0.30 -32.20
N GLY A 144 -3.62 -0.13 -31.12
CA GLY A 144 -4.04 -1.24 -30.27
C GLY A 144 -4.33 -0.79 -28.83
N PHE A 145 -3.43 -1.16 -27.92
CA PHE A 145 -3.58 -0.97 -26.47
C PHE A 145 -3.04 0.38 -25.95
N GLY A 146 -2.38 1.18 -26.80
CA GLY A 146 -1.89 2.50 -26.44
C GLY A 146 -3.02 3.50 -26.20
N TYR A 147 -2.75 4.50 -25.36
CA TYR A 147 -3.69 5.56 -25.01
C TYR A 147 -2.94 6.85 -24.68
N LYS A 148 -3.67 7.97 -24.74
CA LYS A 148 -3.26 9.26 -24.20
C LYS A 148 -4.28 9.65 -23.13
N TRP A 149 -3.83 10.26 -22.03
CA TRP A 149 -4.72 10.58 -20.91
C TRP A 149 -5.82 11.58 -21.29
N GLU A 150 -5.56 12.44 -22.27
CA GLU A 150 -6.47 13.46 -22.77
C GLU A 150 -7.49 12.92 -23.77
N ASP A 151 -7.31 11.68 -24.25
CA ASP A 151 -8.25 11.02 -25.16
C ASP A 151 -9.46 10.52 -24.37
N GLY A 152 -10.45 11.41 -24.23
CA GLY A 152 -11.68 11.11 -23.49
C GLY A 152 -12.43 9.88 -24.01
N GLN A 153 -12.38 9.60 -25.32
CA GLN A 153 -13.06 8.43 -25.90
C GLN A 153 -12.33 7.14 -25.51
N LYS A 154 -10.99 7.13 -25.59
CA LYS A 154 -10.21 5.96 -25.16
C LYS A 154 -10.33 5.73 -23.65
N MET A 155 -10.34 6.80 -22.85
CA MET A 155 -10.53 6.72 -21.40
C MET A 155 -11.90 6.15 -21.02
N THR A 156 -13.00 6.62 -21.64
CA THR A 156 -14.33 6.06 -21.37
C THR A 156 -14.47 4.62 -21.87
N SER A 157 -13.84 4.28 -23.00
CA SER A 157 -13.82 2.90 -23.49
C SER A 157 -13.14 1.94 -22.51
N ILE A 158 -11.96 2.30 -21.98
CA ILE A 158 -11.24 1.50 -20.98
C ILE A 158 -12.08 1.40 -19.70
N LEU A 159 -12.63 2.52 -19.19
CA LEU A 159 -13.54 2.52 -18.04
C LEU A 159 -14.73 1.57 -18.28
N GLY A 160 -15.36 1.64 -19.44
CA GLY A 160 -16.53 0.85 -19.77
C GLY A 160 -16.26 -0.66 -19.81
N ILE A 161 -15.10 -1.08 -20.33
CA ILE A 161 -14.67 -2.49 -20.28
C ILE A 161 -14.54 -2.96 -18.82
N HIS A 162 -13.89 -2.17 -17.96
CA HIS A 162 -13.74 -2.52 -16.56
C HIS A 162 -15.08 -2.56 -15.81
N LEU A 163 -16.01 -1.65 -16.12
CA LEU A 163 -17.37 -1.69 -15.57
C LEU A 163 -18.11 -2.96 -15.96
N VAL A 164 -17.99 -3.43 -17.21
CA VAL A 164 -18.58 -4.73 -17.61
C VAL A 164 -17.97 -5.87 -16.81
N LEU A 165 -16.63 -5.91 -16.64
CA LEU A 165 -15.95 -6.94 -15.85
C LEU A 165 -16.37 -6.92 -14.37
N LEU A 166 -16.50 -5.74 -13.76
CA LEU A 166 -17.01 -5.59 -12.40
C LEU A 166 -18.46 -6.05 -12.28
N GLY A 167 -19.30 -5.73 -13.27
CA GLY A 167 -20.69 -6.17 -13.31
C GLY A 167 -20.81 -7.69 -13.40
N ILE A 168 -19.98 -8.34 -14.22
CA ILE A 168 -19.88 -9.81 -14.26
C ILE A 168 -19.43 -10.37 -12.91
N GLY A 169 -18.45 -9.73 -12.25
CA GLY A 169 -18.00 -10.11 -10.90
C GLY A 169 -19.13 -10.08 -9.86
N ALA A 170 -19.95 -9.04 -9.85
CA ALA A 170 -21.11 -8.95 -8.96
C ALA A 170 -22.13 -10.07 -9.24
N LEU A 171 -22.35 -10.40 -10.51
CA LEU A 171 -23.24 -11.50 -10.92
C LEU A 171 -22.70 -12.88 -10.52
N PHE A 172 -21.38 -13.07 -10.42
CA PHE A 172 -20.83 -14.32 -9.88
C PHE A 172 -21.25 -14.57 -8.43
N LEU A 173 -21.33 -13.53 -7.59
CA LEU A 173 -21.87 -13.69 -6.24
C LEU A 173 -23.35 -14.10 -6.28
N ALA A 174 -24.15 -13.45 -7.12
CA ALA A 174 -25.57 -13.80 -7.25
C ALA A 174 -25.78 -15.24 -7.74
N LEU A 175 -24.97 -15.68 -8.71
CA LEU A 175 -24.95 -17.07 -9.19
C LEU A 175 -24.51 -18.04 -8.10
N LYS A 176 -23.47 -17.70 -7.32
CA LYS A 176 -23.01 -18.51 -6.18
C LYS A 176 -24.14 -18.72 -5.18
N ALA A 177 -24.82 -17.64 -4.80
CA ALA A 177 -25.90 -17.66 -3.82
C ALA A 177 -27.16 -18.40 -4.30
N SER A 178 -27.49 -18.30 -5.58
CA SER A 178 -28.77 -18.81 -6.11
C SER A 178 -28.65 -20.21 -6.72
N LEU A 179 -27.48 -20.59 -7.24
CA LEU A 179 -27.30 -21.82 -8.03
C LEU A 179 -26.17 -22.72 -7.53
N PHE A 180 -25.10 -22.18 -6.95
CA PHE A 180 -23.90 -22.94 -6.59
C PHE A 180 -23.72 -23.09 -5.07
N GLY A 181 -24.66 -23.79 -4.44
CA GLY A 181 -24.55 -24.21 -3.04
C GLY A 181 -24.85 -23.12 -2.01
N GLY A 182 -25.20 -21.89 -2.40
CA GLY A 182 -25.77 -20.92 -1.46
C GLY A 182 -24.76 -20.00 -0.78
N LEU A 183 -25.21 -19.32 0.28
CA LEU A 183 -24.37 -18.55 1.20
C LEU A 183 -24.68 -19.00 2.63
N TYR A 184 -23.77 -18.73 3.57
CA TYR A 184 -24.07 -18.92 4.98
C TYR A 184 -25.09 -17.87 5.44
N ASP A 185 -26.21 -18.30 6.00
CA ASP A 185 -27.22 -17.42 6.56
C ASP A 185 -27.22 -17.51 8.10
N PRO A 186 -26.79 -16.44 8.80
CA PRO A 186 -26.81 -16.42 10.25
C PRO A 186 -28.22 -16.51 10.85
N ALA A 187 -29.29 -16.14 10.12
CA ALA A 187 -30.66 -16.20 10.63
C ALA A 187 -31.16 -17.64 10.84
N ILE A 188 -30.61 -18.60 10.10
CA ILE A 188 -30.91 -20.03 10.26
C ILE A 188 -29.69 -20.83 10.72
N ALA A 189 -28.55 -20.16 10.92
CA ALA A 189 -27.27 -20.74 11.27
C ALA A 189 -26.82 -21.89 10.33
N ASP A 190 -27.08 -21.78 9.03
CA ASP A 190 -26.69 -22.81 8.05
C ASP A 190 -26.49 -22.20 6.65
N VAL A 191 -25.89 -22.98 5.76
CA VAL A 191 -25.74 -22.63 4.35
C VAL A 191 -27.06 -22.91 3.62
N ARG A 192 -27.59 -21.91 2.91
CA ARG A 192 -28.79 -22.08 2.08
C ARG A 192 -28.68 -21.42 0.72
N LEU A 193 -29.42 -21.97 -0.24
CA LEU A 193 -29.68 -21.32 -1.51
C LEU A 193 -30.62 -20.14 -1.31
N VAL A 194 -30.34 -19.04 -2.01
CA VAL A 194 -31.21 -17.87 -2.07
C VAL A 194 -32.10 -18.02 -3.31
N THR A 195 -33.32 -18.52 -3.12
CA THR A 195 -34.25 -18.84 -4.22
C THR A 195 -35.03 -17.65 -4.73
N ASP A 196 -35.27 -16.66 -3.86
CA ASP A 196 -36.14 -15.52 -4.15
C ASP A 196 -35.43 -14.18 -3.91
N PRO A 197 -34.38 -13.83 -4.68
CA PRO A 197 -33.71 -12.54 -4.54
C PRO A 197 -34.66 -11.35 -4.71
N THR A 198 -34.48 -10.30 -3.91
CA THR A 198 -35.33 -9.11 -3.99
C THR A 198 -35.01 -8.29 -5.23
N PHE A 199 -35.95 -8.21 -6.16
CA PHE A 199 -35.83 -7.33 -7.34
C PHE A 199 -36.60 -6.01 -7.21
N ASN A 200 -37.39 -5.81 -6.15
CA ASN A 200 -38.14 -4.57 -5.95
C ASN A 200 -37.19 -3.36 -5.82
N PRO A 201 -37.17 -2.42 -6.78
CA PRO A 201 -36.24 -1.30 -6.76
C PRO A 201 -36.47 -0.35 -5.58
N LEU A 202 -37.71 -0.22 -5.09
CA LEU A 202 -37.98 0.62 -3.92
C LEU A 202 -37.32 0.07 -2.65
N ARG A 203 -37.24 -1.27 -2.52
CA ARG A 203 -36.52 -1.89 -1.42
C ARG A 203 -35.02 -1.72 -1.59
N ILE A 204 -34.47 -2.10 -2.75
CA ILE A 204 -33.03 -2.09 -3.00
C ILE A 204 -32.44 -0.68 -2.94
N PHE A 205 -33.03 0.30 -3.64
CA PHE A 205 -32.56 1.69 -3.61
C PHE A 205 -32.98 2.44 -2.34
N GLY A 206 -33.96 1.93 -1.58
CA GLY A 206 -34.31 2.44 -0.26
C GLY A 206 -33.12 2.40 0.70
N TYR A 207 -32.35 1.31 0.70
CA TYR A 207 -31.15 1.16 1.52
C TYR A 207 -30.10 2.26 1.28
N VAL A 208 -29.98 2.78 0.06
CA VAL A 208 -29.04 3.87 -0.28
C VAL A 208 -29.34 5.16 0.49
N VAL A 209 -30.61 5.39 0.82
CA VAL A 209 -31.09 6.57 1.56
C VAL A 209 -31.55 6.24 2.99
N GLY A 210 -31.23 5.04 3.48
CA GLY A 210 -31.55 4.59 4.83
C GLY A 210 -32.98 4.12 5.04
N ILE A 211 -33.78 3.92 3.99
CA ILE A 211 -35.12 3.32 4.08
C ILE A 211 -34.97 1.80 4.03
N THR A 212 -35.22 1.14 5.16
CA THR A 212 -35.13 -0.32 5.31
C THR A 212 -36.51 -0.91 5.58
N PRO A 213 -36.68 -2.25 5.52
CA PRO A 213 -37.92 -2.91 5.94
C PRO A 213 -38.37 -2.54 7.37
N ASP A 214 -37.41 -2.25 8.26
CA ASP A 214 -37.65 -1.90 9.66
C ASP A 214 -37.82 -0.39 9.91
N GLY A 215 -37.79 0.42 8.85
CA GLY A 215 -37.93 1.87 8.91
C GLY A 215 -36.68 2.63 8.49
N TRP A 216 -36.62 3.92 8.82
CA TRP A 216 -35.48 4.78 8.47
C TRP A 216 -34.34 4.64 9.48
N THR A 217 -33.11 4.48 9.01
CA THR A 217 -31.91 4.34 9.84
C THR A 217 -30.69 5.05 9.24
N LEU A 218 -29.81 5.55 10.11
CA LEU A 218 -28.51 6.11 9.75
C LEU A 218 -27.52 5.05 9.25
N GLN A 219 -27.77 3.77 9.49
CA GLN A 219 -26.92 2.68 9.01
C GLN A 219 -26.94 2.55 7.47
N GLY A 220 -27.97 3.06 6.79
CA GLY A 220 -28.06 2.99 5.33
C GLY A 220 -28.04 1.55 4.84
N MET A 221 -27.20 1.28 3.85
CA MET A 221 -26.99 -0.07 3.31
C MET A 221 -26.39 -1.06 4.32
N ALA A 222 -25.73 -0.60 5.38
CA ALA A 222 -25.18 -1.49 6.42
C ALA A 222 -26.27 -2.13 7.30
N ALA A 223 -27.52 -1.67 7.20
CA ALA A 223 -28.67 -2.24 7.90
C ALA A 223 -29.29 -3.46 7.18
N VAL A 224 -28.70 -3.92 6.07
CA VAL A 224 -29.21 -5.11 5.36
C VAL A 224 -29.17 -6.33 6.30
N ASN A 225 -30.30 -6.99 6.45
CA ASN A 225 -30.52 -8.03 7.47
C ASN A 225 -31.03 -9.36 6.91
N ASN A 226 -31.01 -9.54 5.60
CA ASN A 226 -31.40 -10.78 4.92
C ASN A 226 -30.60 -10.95 3.61
N LEU A 227 -30.43 -12.21 3.18
CA LEU A 227 -29.63 -12.52 2.00
C LEU A 227 -30.36 -12.22 0.68
N GLU A 228 -31.69 -12.22 0.66
CA GLU A 228 -32.50 -11.91 -0.53
C GLU A 228 -32.21 -10.49 -1.03
N ASP A 229 -32.10 -9.52 -0.12
CA ASP A 229 -31.77 -8.14 -0.42
C ASP A 229 -30.29 -7.98 -0.82
N VAL A 230 -29.38 -8.73 -0.18
CA VAL A 230 -27.95 -8.75 -0.57
C VAL A 230 -27.79 -9.26 -2.00
N VAL A 231 -28.38 -10.41 -2.33
CA VAL A 231 -28.28 -11.02 -3.66
C VAL A 231 -29.01 -10.17 -4.70
N GLY A 232 -30.22 -9.70 -4.39
CA GLY A 232 -30.99 -8.82 -5.25
C GLY A 232 -30.24 -7.52 -5.57
N GLY A 233 -29.60 -6.92 -4.56
CA GLY A 233 -28.74 -5.74 -4.73
C GLY A 233 -27.55 -6.01 -5.66
N HIS A 234 -26.88 -7.16 -5.53
CA HIS A 234 -25.78 -7.53 -6.44
C HIS A 234 -26.25 -7.78 -7.88
N VAL A 235 -27.46 -8.29 -8.09
CA VAL A 235 -28.06 -8.38 -9.44
C VAL A 235 -28.29 -6.98 -10.03
N TRP A 236 -28.83 -6.04 -9.24
CA TRP A 236 -29.00 -4.65 -9.66
C TRP A 236 -27.67 -3.98 -10.01
N ILE A 237 -26.66 -4.09 -9.12
CA ILE A 237 -25.33 -3.52 -9.37
C ILE A 237 -24.66 -4.18 -10.58
N GLY A 238 -24.77 -5.50 -10.72
CA GLY A 238 -24.28 -6.23 -11.88
C GLY A 238 -24.87 -5.70 -13.19
N ALA A 239 -26.19 -5.52 -13.24
CA ALA A 239 -26.88 -4.96 -14.39
C ALA A 239 -26.49 -3.49 -14.67
N ILE A 240 -26.44 -2.64 -13.63
CA ILE A 240 -26.05 -1.23 -13.76
C ILE A 240 -24.63 -1.10 -14.30
N CYS A 241 -23.68 -1.88 -13.77
CA CYS A 241 -22.29 -1.86 -14.22
C CYS A 241 -22.15 -2.36 -15.66
N VAL A 242 -22.84 -3.42 -16.06
CA VAL A 242 -22.81 -3.92 -17.45
C VAL A 242 -23.40 -2.89 -18.41
N VAL A 243 -24.60 -2.38 -18.13
CA VAL A 243 -25.28 -1.39 -18.99
C VAL A 243 -24.48 -0.09 -19.05
N GLY A 244 -24.02 0.42 -17.90
CA GLY A 244 -23.18 1.60 -17.83
C GLY A 244 -21.82 1.42 -18.52
N GLY A 245 -21.25 0.22 -18.44
CA GLY A 245 -20.02 -0.13 -19.14
C GLY A 245 -20.20 -0.13 -20.66
N LEU A 246 -21.25 -0.76 -21.17
CA LEU A 246 -21.60 -0.73 -22.60
C LEU A 246 -21.89 0.69 -23.10
N TRP A 247 -22.55 1.51 -22.28
CA TRP A 247 -22.76 2.92 -22.56
C TRP A 247 -21.43 3.68 -22.67
N HIS A 248 -20.51 3.53 -21.72
CA HIS A 248 -19.21 4.21 -21.73
C HIS A 248 -18.29 3.75 -22.87
N ILE A 249 -18.43 2.50 -23.35
CA ILE A 249 -17.73 2.03 -24.55
C ILE A 249 -18.22 2.73 -25.81
N GLN A 250 -19.53 3.01 -25.88
CA GLN A 250 -20.18 3.54 -27.08
C GLN A 250 -20.28 5.08 -27.10
N THR A 251 -19.94 5.74 -26.00
CA THR A 251 -20.10 7.19 -25.85
C THR A 251 -18.81 7.88 -25.45
N GLU A 252 -18.72 9.17 -25.79
CA GLU A 252 -17.64 10.04 -25.34
C GLU A 252 -18.17 11.09 -24.35
N PRO A 253 -17.30 11.66 -23.50
CA PRO A 253 -17.70 12.73 -22.60
C PRO A 253 -18.27 13.93 -23.36
N THR A 254 -19.47 14.36 -22.96
CA THR A 254 -20.14 15.53 -23.53
C THR A 254 -19.46 16.83 -23.11
N LYS A 255 -19.77 17.95 -23.78
CA LYS A 255 -19.14 19.26 -23.52
C LYS A 255 -19.28 19.72 -22.06
N TRP A 256 -20.43 19.48 -21.42
CA TRP A 256 -20.63 19.88 -20.02
C TRP A 256 -19.70 19.10 -19.08
N ALA A 257 -19.55 17.80 -19.29
CA ALA A 257 -18.66 16.96 -18.49
C ALA A 257 -17.20 17.35 -18.74
N LYS A 258 -16.83 17.59 -20.01
CA LYS A 258 -15.50 18.06 -20.38
C LYS A 258 -15.13 19.37 -19.68
N GLY A 259 -16.09 20.28 -19.48
CA GLY A 259 -15.88 21.55 -18.77
C GLY A 259 -15.84 21.46 -17.24
N LEU A 260 -16.25 20.33 -16.63
CA LEU A 260 -16.29 20.15 -15.17
C LEU A 260 -15.06 19.42 -14.61
N PHE A 261 -14.45 18.53 -15.39
CA PHE A 261 -13.35 17.69 -14.92
C PHE A 261 -11.99 18.15 -15.45
N VAL A 262 -10.94 17.78 -14.72
CA VAL A 262 -9.56 17.86 -15.20
C VAL A 262 -9.23 16.53 -15.89
N TRP A 263 -8.79 16.59 -17.14
CA TRP A 263 -8.55 15.41 -17.98
C TRP A 263 -7.06 15.08 -18.02
N SER A 264 -6.57 14.43 -16.98
CA SER A 264 -5.17 13.98 -16.87
C SER A 264 -5.06 12.71 -16.03
N GLY A 265 -4.00 11.92 -16.24
CA GLY A 265 -3.78 10.69 -15.48
C GLY A 265 -3.75 10.91 -13.96
N GLU A 266 -3.17 12.02 -13.50
CA GLU A 266 -3.16 12.36 -12.07
C GLU A 266 -4.54 12.75 -11.53
N ALA A 267 -5.38 13.43 -12.33
CA ALA A 267 -6.75 13.71 -11.93
C ALA A 267 -7.58 12.43 -11.82
N TYR A 268 -7.44 11.49 -12.76
CA TYR A 268 -8.12 10.20 -12.71
C TYR A 268 -7.69 9.37 -11.50
N LEU A 269 -6.40 9.39 -11.17
CA LEU A 269 -5.87 8.81 -9.93
C LEU A 269 -6.54 9.44 -8.70
N ALA A 270 -6.60 10.78 -8.64
CA ALA A 270 -7.22 11.48 -7.52
C ALA A 270 -8.71 11.14 -7.36
N TYR A 271 -9.48 11.06 -8.46
CA TYR A 271 -10.89 10.66 -8.42
C TYR A 271 -11.07 9.24 -7.87
N SER A 272 -10.20 8.32 -8.30
CA SER A 272 -10.21 6.93 -7.84
C SER A 272 -9.82 6.82 -6.36
N GLN A 273 -8.85 7.61 -5.90
CA GLN A 273 -8.47 7.66 -4.48
C GLN A 273 -9.62 8.12 -3.58
N ALA A 274 -10.39 9.13 -3.98
CA ALA A 274 -11.58 9.53 -3.24
C ALA A 274 -12.64 8.42 -3.19
N ALA A 275 -12.89 7.75 -4.32
CA ALA A 275 -13.85 6.65 -4.39
C ALA A 275 -13.44 5.48 -3.48
N ILE A 276 -12.16 5.08 -3.49
CA ILE A 276 -11.65 4.00 -2.62
C ILE A 276 -11.63 4.44 -1.15
N ALA A 277 -11.33 5.71 -0.84
CA ALA A 277 -11.43 6.22 0.51
C ALA A 277 -12.86 6.14 1.06
N TYR A 278 -13.86 6.54 0.26
CA TYR A 278 -15.26 6.37 0.61
C TYR A 278 -15.62 4.90 0.83
N MET A 279 -15.23 4.00 -0.08
CA MET A 279 -15.43 2.56 0.07
C MET A 279 -14.77 2.00 1.33
N GLY A 280 -13.57 2.47 1.69
CA GLY A 280 -12.85 2.06 2.90
C GLY A 280 -13.53 2.53 4.19
N PHE A 281 -13.98 3.79 4.26
CA PHE A 281 -14.77 4.27 5.40
C PHE A 281 -16.08 3.49 5.53
N PHE A 282 -16.75 3.23 4.41
CA PHE A 282 -17.97 2.47 4.39
C PHE A 282 -17.74 1.01 4.80
N ALA A 283 -16.70 0.34 4.30
CA ALA A 283 -16.33 -1.02 4.67
C ALA A 283 -15.95 -1.14 6.15
N ALA A 284 -15.22 -0.17 6.70
CA ALA A 284 -14.89 -0.10 8.12
C ALA A 284 -16.17 -0.04 8.99
N TYR A 285 -17.14 0.78 8.58
CA TYR A 285 -18.44 0.84 9.25
C TYR A 285 -19.24 -0.46 9.08
N PHE A 286 -19.28 -1.01 7.87
CA PHE A 286 -20.05 -2.22 7.53
C PHE A 286 -19.64 -3.42 8.38
N VAL A 287 -18.33 -3.71 8.45
CA VAL A 287 -17.82 -4.83 9.25
C VAL A 287 -18.05 -4.65 10.76
N TRP A 288 -18.18 -3.40 11.20
CA TRP A 288 -18.42 -3.08 12.61
C TRP A 288 -19.86 -3.30 13.04
N VAL A 289 -20.84 -3.02 12.17
CA VAL A 289 -22.27 -2.98 12.55
C VAL A 289 -23.13 -4.09 11.98
N ASN A 290 -22.70 -4.74 10.88
CA ASN A 290 -23.53 -5.74 10.21
C ASN A 290 -23.17 -7.16 10.66
N ASP A 291 -24.19 -7.94 11.01
CA ASP A 291 -24.09 -9.36 11.41
C ASP A 291 -24.55 -10.33 10.32
N THR A 292 -25.10 -9.83 9.20
CA THR A 292 -25.65 -10.65 8.11
C THR A 292 -24.57 -11.10 7.13
N VAL A 293 -23.86 -10.17 6.51
CA VAL A 293 -22.75 -10.48 5.57
C VAL A 293 -21.40 -10.58 6.26
N PHE A 294 -21.33 -10.19 7.55
CA PHE A 294 -20.25 -10.54 8.46
C PHE A 294 -20.83 -11.33 9.63
N PRO A 295 -21.08 -12.64 9.51
CA PRO A 295 -21.68 -13.45 10.58
C PRO A 295 -20.84 -13.47 11.86
N GLU A 296 -21.48 -13.31 13.02
CA GLU A 296 -20.78 -13.29 14.31
C GLU A 296 -19.99 -14.57 14.60
N VAL A 297 -20.48 -15.72 14.12
CA VAL A 297 -19.81 -17.02 14.25
C VAL A 297 -18.40 -17.04 13.63
N PHE A 298 -18.15 -16.22 12.60
CA PHE A 298 -16.85 -16.15 11.93
C PHE A 298 -16.03 -14.92 12.31
N TYR A 299 -16.69 -13.79 12.55
CA TYR A 299 -16.04 -12.50 12.74
C TYR A 299 -16.02 -12.01 14.19
N GLY A 300 -16.75 -12.67 15.09
CA GLY A 300 -16.96 -12.27 16.48
C GLY A 300 -18.19 -11.39 16.65
N PRO A 301 -18.60 -11.09 17.90
CA PRO A 301 -19.82 -10.32 18.17
C PRO A 301 -19.75 -8.87 17.65
N VAL A 302 -20.88 -8.35 17.17
CA VAL A 302 -21.01 -6.96 16.71
C VAL A 302 -20.73 -5.98 17.85
N GLY A 303 -20.06 -4.86 17.52
CA GLY A 303 -19.77 -3.81 18.50
C GLY A 303 -18.71 -4.18 19.56
N THR A 304 -18.05 -5.35 19.44
CA THR A 304 -17.02 -5.79 20.38
C THR A 304 -15.62 -5.69 19.78
N THR A 305 -14.70 -5.08 20.53
CA THR A 305 -13.29 -4.95 20.12
C THR A 305 -12.50 -6.24 20.37
N THR A 306 -12.84 -6.95 21.45
CA THR A 306 -12.20 -8.20 21.84
C THR A 306 -13.24 -9.28 22.17
N ALA A 307 -12.87 -10.52 21.90
CA ALA A 307 -13.57 -11.73 22.34
C ALA A 307 -12.52 -12.65 22.99
N HIS A 308 -12.84 -13.22 24.17
CA HIS A 308 -11.93 -14.10 24.92
C HIS A 308 -10.49 -13.57 25.12
N GLY A 309 -10.33 -12.26 25.26
CA GLY A 309 -9.01 -11.62 25.44
C GLY A 309 -8.21 -11.42 24.14
N ILE A 310 -8.80 -11.71 22.98
CA ILE A 310 -8.19 -11.60 21.66
C ILE A 310 -8.92 -10.52 20.84
N ILE A 311 -8.20 -9.76 20.01
CA ILE A 311 -8.78 -8.76 19.12
C ILE A 311 -9.56 -9.46 18.01
N THR A 312 -10.83 -9.10 17.84
CA THR A 312 -11.72 -9.73 16.85
C THR A 312 -11.30 -9.41 15.41
N PRO A 313 -11.59 -10.30 14.44
CA PRO A 313 -11.43 -10.01 13.02
C PRO A 313 -12.14 -8.72 12.59
N ARG A 314 -13.32 -8.41 13.15
CA ARG A 314 -14.02 -7.14 12.92
C ARG A 314 -13.15 -5.94 13.23
N THR A 315 -12.49 -5.96 14.38
CA THR A 315 -11.64 -4.85 14.83
C THR A 315 -10.44 -4.69 13.92
N TRP A 316 -9.77 -5.79 13.55
CA TRP A 316 -8.65 -5.74 12.61
C TRP A 316 -9.05 -5.17 11.25
N LEU A 317 -10.15 -5.66 10.67
CA LEU A 317 -10.66 -5.22 9.38
C LEU A 317 -11.10 -3.76 9.44
N MET A 318 -11.87 -3.36 10.47
CA MET A 318 -12.32 -1.98 10.66
C MET A 318 -11.14 -1.01 10.75
N LEU A 319 -10.16 -1.29 11.62
CA LEU A 319 -9.00 -0.40 11.79
C LEU A 319 -8.16 -0.31 10.51
N PHE A 320 -7.92 -1.44 9.85
CA PHE A 320 -7.20 -1.47 8.58
C PHE A 320 -7.90 -0.60 7.53
N GLN A 321 -9.19 -0.81 7.31
CA GLN A 321 -9.96 -0.08 6.32
C GLN A 321 -10.02 1.43 6.64
N LEU A 322 -10.19 1.79 7.93
CA LEU A 322 -10.23 3.18 8.36
C LEU A 322 -8.89 3.90 8.13
N ILE A 323 -7.78 3.28 8.51
CA ILE A 323 -6.44 3.87 8.36
C ILE A 323 -6.13 4.09 6.88
N PHE A 324 -6.34 3.08 6.03
CA PHE A 324 -6.05 3.20 4.60
C PHE A 324 -7.03 4.14 3.88
N ALA A 325 -8.29 4.21 4.30
CA ALA A 325 -9.24 5.20 3.79
C ALA A 325 -8.77 6.64 4.07
N CYS A 326 -8.28 6.92 5.28
CA CYS A 326 -7.69 8.22 5.63
C CYS A 326 -6.47 8.56 4.76
N LEU A 327 -5.56 7.59 4.56
CA LEU A 327 -4.38 7.78 3.72
C LEU A 327 -4.75 8.06 2.25
N LEU A 328 -5.73 7.32 1.71
CA LEU A 328 -6.23 7.53 0.36
C LEU A 328 -6.97 8.87 0.22
N MET A 329 -7.70 9.30 1.25
CA MET A 329 -8.31 10.63 1.28
C MET A 329 -7.26 11.74 1.27
N ALA A 330 -6.18 11.61 2.04
CA ALA A 330 -5.05 12.53 1.97
C ALA A 330 -4.41 12.54 0.57
N GLY A 331 -4.24 11.36 -0.03
CA GLY A 331 -3.78 11.22 -1.42
C GLY A 331 -4.69 11.93 -2.43
N HIS A 332 -6.01 11.79 -2.28
CA HIS A 332 -6.99 12.50 -3.10
C HIS A 332 -6.81 14.02 -3.00
N PHE A 333 -6.71 14.58 -1.79
CA PHE A 333 -6.53 16.01 -1.62
C PHE A 333 -5.21 16.48 -2.23
N TRP A 334 -4.14 15.72 -2.05
CA TRP A 334 -2.84 16.02 -2.64
C TRP A 334 -2.87 16.04 -4.17
N HIS A 335 -3.24 14.92 -4.81
CA HIS A 335 -3.24 14.80 -6.27
C HIS A 335 -4.35 15.61 -6.93
N GLY A 336 -5.50 15.77 -6.26
CA GLY A 336 -6.63 16.56 -6.73
C GLY A 336 -6.36 18.06 -6.72
N LEU A 337 -5.61 18.55 -5.72
CA LEU A 337 -5.12 19.93 -5.70
C LEU A 337 -4.01 20.12 -6.74
N ARG A 338 -3.05 19.20 -6.80
CA ARG A 338 -1.92 19.25 -7.74
C ARG A 338 -2.36 19.27 -9.20
N SER A 339 -3.23 18.35 -9.60
CA SER A 339 -3.76 18.27 -10.96
C SER A 339 -4.53 19.53 -11.37
N ARG A 340 -5.33 20.12 -10.46
CA ARG A 340 -6.03 21.38 -10.70
C ARG A 340 -5.08 22.58 -10.82
N ALA A 341 -4.10 22.69 -9.94
CA ALA A 341 -3.11 23.75 -10.01
C ALA A 341 -2.37 23.72 -11.36
N ILE A 342 -1.91 22.54 -11.78
CA ILE A 342 -1.21 22.35 -13.06
C ILE A 342 -2.14 22.72 -14.23
N ALA A 343 -3.40 22.28 -14.21
CA ALA A 343 -4.38 22.63 -15.24
C ALA A 343 -4.66 24.13 -15.34
N ALA A 344 -4.56 24.86 -14.21
CA ALA A 344 -4.66 26.31 -14.16
C ALA A 344 -3.34 27.05 -14.47
N GLY A 345 -2.27 26.33 -14.84
CA GLY A 345 -0.95 26.90 -15.18
C GLY A 345 -0.02 27.13 -13.99
N TYR A 346 -0.37 26.63 -12.80
CA TYR A 346 0.44 26.75 -11.60
C TYR A 346 1.23 25.45 -11.33
N SER A 347 2.54 25.56 -11.14
CA SER A 347 3.37 24.44 -10.66
C SER A 347 3.72 24.63 -9.20
N PHE A 348 3.39 23.66 -8.35
CA PHE A 348 3.75 23.69 -6.92
C PHE A 348 5.26 23.86 -6.68
N SER A 349 6.11 23.29 -7.55
CA SER A 349 7.57 23.48 -7.48
C SER A 349 8.04 24.90 -7.80
N LYS A 350 7.17 25.74 -8.37
CA LYS A 350 7.42 27.14 -8.71
C LYS A 350 6.60 28.09 -7.83
N MET A 351 5.81 27.58 -6.89
CA MET A 351 5.07 28.41 -5.93
C MET A 351 5.96 28.75 -4.75
N SER A 352 6.08 30.04 -4.49
CA SER A 352 6.79 30.60 -3.35
C SER A 352 5.81 31.28 -2.42
N PHE A 353 6.02 31.06 -1.12
CA PHE A 353 5.26 31.77 -0.09
C PHE A 353 5.83 33.18 0.03
N ASN A 354 4.99 34.20 -0.10
CA ASN A 354 5.36 35.58 0.22
C ASN A 354 5.10 35.85 1.71
N PRO A 355 6.14 35.86 2.58
CA PRO A 355 5.95 36.08 4.01
C PRO A 355 5.51 37.50 4.36
N ASP A 356 5.65 38.45 3.42
CA ASP A 356 5.31 39.86 3.61
C ASP A 356 3.93 40.23 3.02
N ALA A 357 3.16 39.24 2.55
CA ALA A 357 1.85 39.47 1.95
C ALA A 357 0.84 40.03 2.98
N LEU A 358 0.25 41.18 2.66
CA LEU A 358 -0.83 41.78 3.44
C LEU A 358 -2.18 41.16 3.06
N TYR A 359 -3.20 41.41 3.89
CA TYR A 359 -4.56 40.95 3.62
C TYR A 359 -5.07 41.50 2.28
N GLY A 360 -5.28 40.60 1.30
CA GLY A 360 -5.68 40.94 -0.07
C GLY A 360 -4.60 40.71 -1.13
N ASP A 361 -3.35 40.48 -0.72
CA ASP A 361 -2.26 40.14 -1.63
C ASP A 361 -2.32 38.67 -2.08
N ARG A 362 -1.74 38.39 -3.26
CA ARG A 362 -1.53 37.02 -3.70
C ARG A 362 -0.40 36.41 -2.88
N GLN A 363 -0.76 35.52 -1.96
CA GLN A 363 0.19 34.85 -1.07
C GLN A 363 1.12 33.86 -1.79
N PHE A 364 0.73 33.43 -3.00
CA PHE A 364 1.51 32.58 -3.89
C PHE A 364 1.55 33.22 -5.29
N SER A 365 2.74 33.58 -5.77
CA SER A 365 2.96 34.10 -7.12
C SER A 365 4.17 33.43 -7.76
N GLY A 366 4.20 33.33 -9.10
CA GLY A 366 5.36 32.80 -9.82
C GLY A 366 6.59 33.71 -9.78
N ASP A 367 6.43 34.93 -9.25
CA ASP A 367 7.45 35.97 -9.16
C ASP A 367 8.00 36.17 -7.73
N ALA A 368 7.41 35.53 -6.72
CA ALA A 368 7.95 35.56 -5.37
C ALA A 368 9.19 34.67 -5.28
N THR A 369 10.19 35.08 -4.51
CA THR A 369 11.39 34.29 -4.21
C THR A 369 10.98 32.93 -3.66
N VAL A 370 11.29 31.87 -4.40
CA VAL A 370 11.24 30.48 -3.94
C VAL A 370 11.78 30.45 -2.52
N LEU A 371 11.03 29.89 -1.57
CA LEU A 371 11.64 29.37 -0.34
C LEU A 371 12.53 28.20 -0.77
N GLU A 372 13.67 28.53 -1.38
CA GLU A 372 14.76 27.60 -1.56
C GLU A 372 15.20 27.19 -0.16
N GLY A 373 15.33 25.88 0.07
CA GLY A 373 16.13 25.41 1.19
C GLY A 373 15.42 24.66 2.30
N LEU A 374 14.16 24.25 2.15
CA LEU A 374 13.59 23.29 3.10
C LEU A 374 13.90 21.84 2.71
N VAL A 375 13.88 21.47 1.43
CA VAL A 375 14.30 20.14 0.97
C VAL A 375 15.04 20.31 -0.36
N LEU A 376 16.35 20.06 -0.36
CA LEU A 376 17.20 20.19 -1.53
C LEU A 376 17.75 18.83 -1.98
N PRO A 377 18.01 18.63 -3.27
CA PRO A 377 18.86 17.54 -3.71
C PRO A 377 20.27 17.75 -3.11
N PRO A 378 20.88 16.71 -2.50
CA PRO A 378 22.22 16.82 -1.94
C PRO A 378 23.21 17.25 -3.01
N GLN A 379 24.05 18.24 -2.72
CA GLN A 379 25.06 18.76 -3.66
C GLN A 379 24.46 19.27 -4.99
N ASN A 380 23.16 19.60 -5.01
CA ASN A 380 22.39 19.88 -6.22
C ASN A 380 22.34 18.73 -7.25
N ASP A 381 22.63 17.50 -6.83
CA ASP A 381 22.53 16.30 -7.67
C ASP A 381 21.28 15.48 -7.29
N PRO A 382 20.24 15.48 -8.16
CA PRO A 382 19.00 14.74 -7.90
C PRO A 382 19.12 13.22 -8.06
N GLN A 383 20.26 12.70 -8.54
CA GLN A 383 20.53 11.27 -8.67
C GLN A 383 20.98 10.64 -7.35
N LEU A 384 21.43 11.44 -6.39
CA LEU A 384 21.76 10.98 -5.05
C LEU A 384 20.45 10.68 -4.30
N GLY A 385 20.28 9.42 -3.91
CA GLY A 385 19.06 8.86 -3.29
C GLY A 385 18.69 9.39 -1.91
N THR A 386 18.92 10.67 -1.61
CA THR A 386 18.65 11.31 -0.31
C THR A 386 18.25 12.78 -0.51
N PHE A 387 17.99 13.50 0.58
CA PHE A 387 17.62 14.91 0.58
C PHE A 387 18.36 15.69 1.65
N ASP A 388 18.73 16.91 1.33
CA ASP A 388 19.17 17.92 2.27
C ASP A 388 17.93 18.63 2.85
N THR A 389 17.51 18.22 4.04
CA THR A 389 16.41 18.80 4.82
C THR A 389 16.97 19.60 5.99
N PRO A 390 16.17 20.38 6.74
CA PRO A 390 16.67 21.11 7.89
C PRO A 390 17.11 20.17 9.02
N ILE A 391 16.76 18.88 8.94
CA ILE A 391 17.21 17.82 9.87
C ILE A 391 18.44 17.12 9.28
N THR A 392 18.33 16.52 8.09
CA THR A 392 19.39 15.71 7.48
C THR A 392 20.63 16.51 7.09
N ALA A 393 20.47 17.77 6.68
CA ALA A 393 21.58 18.67 6.35
C ALA A 393 21.99 19.60 7.51
N SER A 394 21.34 19.49 8.68
CA SER A 394 21.66 20.33 9.83
C SER A 394 23.12 20.20 10.26
N PRO A 395 23.71 21.26 10.85
CA PRO A 395 25.00 21.18 11.52
C PRO A 395 25.04 20.07 12.59
N LEU A 396 23.93 19.86 13.32
CA LEU A 396 23.83 18.81 14.33
C LEU A 396 23.96 17.42 13.71
N THR A 397 23.16 17.10 12.68
CA THR A 397 23.21 15.79 12.00
C THR A 397 24.54 15.58 11.31
N LYS A 398 25.08 16.58 10.62
CA LYS A 398 26.43 16.51 10.02
C LYS A 398 27.50 16.27 11.07
N THR A 399 27.42 16.93 12.22
CA THR A 399 28.35 16.73 13.34
C THR A 399 28.20 15.33 13.93
N TRP A 400 26.98 14.85 14.11
CA TRP A 400 26.71 13.49 14.62
C TRP A 400 27.25 12.42 13.66
N ILE A 401 26.94 12.50 12.36
CA ILE A 401 27.43 11.58 11.33
C ILE A 401 28.96 11.59 11.26
N LYS A 402 29.59 12.78 11.25
CA LYS A 402 31.05 12.91 11.27
C LYS A 402 31.71 12.29 12.49
N ASN A 403 30.99 12.17 13.61
CA ASN A 403 31.51 11.54 14.82
C ASN A 403 31.23 10.04 14.90
N LEU A 404 30.45 9.47 13.96
CA LEU A 404 30.25 8.01 13.89
C LEU A 404 31.58 7.31 13.56
N PRO A 405 31.85 6.12 14.13
CA PRO A 405 33.15 5.47 13.99
C PRO A 405 33.56 5.21 12.53
N ILE A 406 32.61 4.99 11.62
CA ILE A 406 32.91 4.78 10.20
C ILE A 406 33.40 6.05 9.50
N TYR A 407 32.94 7.23 9.90
CA TYR A 407 33.25 8.53 9.26
C TYR A 407 34.23 9.40 10.06
N ARG A 408 34.49 9.08 11.33
CA ARG A 408 35.35 9.88 12.21
C ARG A 408 36.76 10.02 11.65
N ASP A 409 37.23 11.24 11.44
CA ASP A 409 38.56 11.48 10.88
C ASP A 409 39.67 10.95 11.81
N GLY A 410 40.75 10.43 11.23
CA GLY A 410 41.92 9.96 11.96
C GLY A 410 41.82 8.55 12.59
N LEU A 411 40.67 7.87 12.55
CA LEU A 411 40.58 6.49 13.05
C LEU A 411 41.19 5.47 12.09
N ALA A 412 41.99 4.55 12.63
CA ALA A 412 42.52 3.41 11.87
C ALA A 412 41.39 2.42 11.49
N PRO A 413 41.45 1.78 10.32
CA PRO A 413 40.37 0.90 9.83
C PRO A 413 39.92 -0.18 10.82
N ILE A 414 40.88 -0.82 11.50
CA ILE A 414 40.59 -1.85 12.50
C ILE A 414 39.81 -1.30 13.71
N VAL A 415 40.10 -0.07 14.16
CA VAL A 415 39.42 0.56 15.29
C VAL A 415 38.00 0.95 14.89
N ARG A 416 37.80 1.45 13.66
CA ARG A 416 36.46 1.69 13.11
C ARG A 416 35.63 0.41 13.13
N GLY A 417 36.21 -0.69 12.63
CA GLY A 417 35.58 -2.00 12.66
C GLY A 417 35.24 -2.42 14.08
N LEU A 418 36.20 -2.29 15.01
CA LEU A 418 36.05 -2.68 16.41
C LEU A 418 34.89 -1.97 17.10
N GLU A 419 34.83 -0.64 17.05
CA GLU A 419 33.76 0.15 17.68
C GLU A 419 32.38 -0.22 17.10
N ILE A 420 32.28 -0.36 15.79
CA ILE A 420 31.02 -0.71 15.12
C ILE A 420 30.62 -2.14 15.47
N GLY A 421 31.57 -3.08 15.41
CA GLY A 421 31.35 -4.46 15.79
C GLY A 421 30.82 -4.56 17.21
N MET A 422 31.53 -3.95 18.18
CA MET A 422 31.14 -3.95 19.60
C MET A 422 29.70 -3.51 19.82
N ALA A 423 29.29 -2.41 19.18
CA ALA A 423 27.91 -1.93 19.29
C ALA A 423 26.91 -2.97 18.74
N HIS A 424 27.17 -3.54 17.56
CA HIS A 424 26.27 -4.54 16.97
C HIS A 424 26.19 -5.81 17.83
N GLY A 425 27.33 -6.34 18.27
CA GLY A 425 27.37 -7.49 19.16
C GLY A 425 26.56 -7.27 20.44
N TYR A 426 26.74 -6.11 21.07
CA TYR A 426 26.06 -5.75 22.31
C TYR A 426 24.53 -5.72 22.15
N PHE A 427 24.03 -5.10 21.09
CA PHE A 427 22.58 -4.96 20.88
C PHE A 427 21.89 -6.20 20.31
N LEU A 428 22.60 -7.03 19.55
CA LEU A 428 22.01 -8.21 18.89
C LEU A 428 21.55 -9.29 19.86
N LEU A 429 22.16 -9.38 21.05
CA LEU A 429 21.79 -10.38 22.05
C LEU A 429 20.33 -10.25 22.50
N GLY A 430 19.86 -9.02 22.76
CA GLY A 430 18.52 -8.77 23.31
C GLY A 430 17.37 -9.35 22.46
N PRO A 431 17.28 -9.03 21.15
CA PRO A 431 16.28 -9.59 20.26
C PRO A 431 16.30 -11.12 20.19
N PHE A 432 17.48 -11.74 20.06
CA PHE A 432 17.58 -13.21 20.00
C PHE A 432 17.19 -13.87 21.32
N LEU A 433 17.52 -13.24 22.45
CA LEU A 433 17.15 -13.73 23.77
C LEU A 433 15.63 -13.64 24.03
N LYS A 434 15.00 -12.53 23.64
CA LYS A 434 13.57 -12.27 23.94
C LYS A 434 12.61 -12.84 22.91
N LEU A 435 13.00 -12.90 21.64
CA LEU A 435 12.13 -13.26 20.53
C LEU A 435 12.59 -14.55 19.83
N GLY A 436 13.69 -15.16 20.28
CA GLY A 436 14.23 -16.39 19.71
C GLY A 436 13.26 -17.58 19.84
N PRO A 437 13.44 -18.61 19.00
CA PRO A 437 12.60 -19.82 19.03
C PRO A 437 12.77 -20.63 20.33
N LEU A 438 13.91 -20.47 21.02
CA LEU A 438 14.23 -21.16 22.28
C LEU A 438 14.08 -20.25 23.51
N ARG A 439 13.42 -19.09 23.39
CA ARG A 439 13.26 -18.09 24.47
C ARG A 439 12.60 -18.63 25.75
N ASP A 440 11.77 -19.66 25.62
CA ASP A 440 11.01 -20.27 26.72
C ASP A 440 11.68 -21.55 27.28
N SER A 441 12.96 -21.76 26.97
CA SER A 441 13.74 -22.93 27.42
C SER A 441 14.89 -22.56 28.36
N ASP A 442 15.39 -23.53 29.11
CA ASP A 442 16.59 -23.37 29.97
C ASP A 442 17.86 -23.01 29.18
N GLN A 443 17.81 -23.15 27.84
CA GLN A 443 18.91 -22.83 26.93
C GLN A 443 18.74 -21.46 26.26
N ALA A 444 17.71 -20.67 26.61
CA ALA A 444 17.40 -19.39 25.98
C ALA A 444 18.62 -18.45 25.91
N PHE A 445 19.40 -18.38 26.98
CA PHE A 445 20.60 -17.55 27.04
C PHE A 445 21.68 -18.00 26.05
N ILE A 446 22.09 -19.27 26.12
CA ILE A 446 23.14 -19.84 25.26
C ILE A 446 22.69 -19.80 23.79
N ALA A 447 21.42 -20.09 23.51
CA ALA A 447 20.85 -20.01 22.18
C ALA A 447 20.82 -18.56 21.65
N GLY A 448 20.45 -17.60 22.50
CA GLY A 448 20.40 -16.18 22.14
C GLY A 448 21.79 -15.59 21.87
N GLU A 449 22.75 -15.86 22.75
CA GLU A 449 24.15 -15.43 22.62
C GLU A 449 24.84 -16.09 21.43
N GLY A 450 24.68 -17.41 21.27
CA GLY A 450 25.17 -18.14 20.12
C GLY A 450 24.59 -17.62 18.80
N SER A 451 23.30 -17.28 18.77
CA SER A 451 22.66 -16.70 17.58
C SER A 451 23.18 -15.30 17.25
N ALA A 452 23.40 -14.46 18.26
CA ALA A 452 23.99 -13.14 18.08
C ALA A 452 25.42 -13.23 17.51
N ILE A 453 26.26 -14.12 18.07
CA ILE A 453 27.62 -14.37 17.57
C ILE A 453 27.58 -14.94 16.14
N ALA A 454 26.71 -15.91 15.87
CA ALA A 454 26.57 -16.49 14.54
C ALA A 454 26.18 -15.44 13.50
N LEU A 455 25.26 -14.53 13.84
CA LEU A 455 24.89 -13.43 12.96
C LEU A 455 26.07 -12.48 12.72
N VAL A 456 26.84 -12.11 13.76
CA VAL A 456 28.06 -11.31 13.59
C VAL A 456 29.03 -11.99 12.62
N VAL A 457 29.26 -13.29 12.74
CA VAL A 457 30.14 -14.06 11.84
C VAL A 457 29.63 -14.02 10.39
N ILE A 458 28.32 -14.20 10.19
CA ILE A 458 27.69 -14.12 8.86
C ILE A 458 27.87 -12.72 8.27
N LEU A 459 27.66 -11.67 9.07
CA LEU A 459 27.84 -10.28 8.64
C LEU A 459 29.31 -9.98 8.31
N SER A 460 30.26 -10.46 9.12
CA SER A 460 31.70 -10.36 8.84
C SER A 460 32.07 -11.07 7.54
N PHE A 461 31.48 -12.24 7.27
CA PHE A 461 31.70 -12.93 6.00
C PHE A 461 31.11 -12.15 4.81
N GLY A 462 29.94 -11.54 4.98
CA GLY A 462 29.36 -10.62 3.99
C GLY A 462 30.26 -9.42 3.70
N LEU A 463 30.82 -8.79 4.74
CA LEU A 463 31.79 -7.69 4.60
C LEU A 463 33.06 -8.15 3.89
N PHE A 464 33.55 -9.35 4.19
CA PHE A 464 34.71 -9.95 3.52
C PHE A 464 34.45 -10.15 2.02
N LEU A 465 33.33 -10.78 1.66
CA LEU A 465 32.93 -10.99 0.26
C LEU A 465 32.76 -9.67 -0.49
N TYR A 466 32.12 -8.68 0.14
CA TYR A 466 32.01 -7.32 -0.40
C TYR A 466 33.39 -6.73 -0.68
N GLY A 467 34.33 -6.85 0.26
CA GLY A 467 35.69 -6.39 0.09
C GLY A 467 36.40 -7.02 -1.11
N MET A 468 36.25 -8.34 -1.28
CA MET A 468 36.82 -9.07 -2.42
C MET A 468 36.20 -8.66 -3.76
N ALA A 469 34.89 -8.40 -3.79
CA ALA A 469 34.18 -8.05 -5.01
C ALA A 469 34.43 -6.59 -5.43
N MET A 470 34.44 -5.67 -4.47
CA MET A 470 34.43 -4.23 -4.75
C MET A 470 35.81 -3.62 -4.93
N PHE A 471 36.84 -4.10 -4.22
CA PHE A 471 38.18 -3.53 -4.30
C PHE A 471 39.07 -4.28 -5.30
N GLN A 472 38.49 -4.74 -6.40
CA GLN A 472 39.27 -5.20 -7.55
C GLN A 472 39.95 -3.98 -8.20
N GLU A 473 41.17 -4.13 -8.71
CA GLU A 473 42.05 -3.04 -9.19
C GLU A 473 41.52 -2.25 -10.41
N ARG A 474 40.24 -2.37 -10.77
CA ARG A 474 39.69 -1.86 -12.04
C ARG A 474 38.78 -0.65 -11.90
N GLU A 475 38.11 -0.41 -10.76
CA GLU A 475 37.24 0.78 -10.58
C GLU A 475 37.24 1.27 -9.12
N ALA A 476 37.18 2.58 -8.92
CA ALA A 476 37.00 3.16 -7.60
C ALA A 476 35.57 2.87 -7.10
N PRO A 477 35.39 2.51 -5.81
CA PRO A 477 34.07 2.21 -5.26
C PRO A 477 33.15 3.44 -5.35
N ILE A 478 31.90 3.22 -5.77
CA ILE A 478 30.88 4.28 -5.82
C ILE A 478 30.38 4.56 -4.38
N GLY A 479 30.80 5.68 -3.79
CA GLY A 479 30.38 6.13 -2.45
C GLY A 479 31.44 6.98 -1.72
N VAL A 480 31.05 7.63 -0.62
CA VAL A 480 31.95 8.45 0.21
C VAL A 480 32.52 7.60 1.35
N LEU A 481 33.59 6.86 1.09
CA LEU A 481 34.38 6.17 2.14
C LEU A 481 35.60 7.01 2.53
N PRO A 482 36.03 6.99 3.81
CA PRO A 482 37.32 7.54 4.19
C PRO A 482 38.46 6.93 3.37
N GLU A 483 39.50 7.69 3.05
CA GLU A 483 40.62 7.26 2.19
C GLU A 483 41.24 5.92 2.66
N ASN A 484 41.29 5.70 3.97
CA ASN A 484 41.84 4.47 4.55
C ASN A 484 40.94 3.23 4.46
N LEU A 485 39.74 3.35 3.86
CA LEU A 485 38.80 2.26 3.58
C LEU A 485 38.55 2.06 2.07
N GLN A 486 39.24 2.80 1.20
CA GLN A 486 39.06 2.70 -0.26
C GLN A 486 39.92 1.62 -0.93
N ASN A 487 40.62 0.80 -0.14
CA ASN A 487 41.41 -0.32 -0.64
C ASN A 487 41.15 -1.59 0.16
N TYR A 488 41.43 -2.74 -0.47
CA TYR A 488 41.19 -4.06 0.11
C TYR A 488 41.88 -4.25 1.47
N LYS A 489 43.12 -3.75 1.62
CA LYS A 489 43.88 -3.87 2.88
C LYS A 489 43.17 -3.16 4.03
N GLY A 490 42.74 -1.92 3.82
CA GLY A 490 41.98 -1.14 4.79
C GLY A 490 40.64 -1.79 5.13
N TRP A 491 39.91 -2.24 4.11
CA TRP A 491 38.63 -2.92 4.29
C TRP A 491 38.76 -4.27 5.02
N SER A 492 39.83 -5.02 4.75
CA SER A 492 40.11 -6.28 5.46
C SER A 492 40.37 -6.02 6.95
N PHE A 493 41.17 -5.00 7.29
CA PHE A 493 41.38 -4.62 8.70
C PHE A 493 40.09 -4.16 9.38
N PHE A 494 39.25 -3.41 8.68
CA PHE A 494 37.92 -3.04 9.14
C PHE A 494 37.05 -4.27 9.44
N THR A 495 37.00 -5.22 8.50
CA THR A 495 36.22 -6.45 8.63
C THR A 495 36.69 -7.30 9.82
N SER A 496 38.01 -7.42 10.01
CA SER A 496 38.59 -8.09 11.18
C SER A 496 38.22 -7.37 12.49
N GLY A 497 38.30 -6.05 12.51
CA GLY A 497 37.86 -5.24 13.65
C GLY A 497 36.39 -5.47 13.98
N PHE A 498 35.51 -5.49 12.97
CA PHE A 498 34.07 -5.72 13.15
C PHE A 498 33.78 -7.11 13.73
N LEU A 499 34.47 -8.15 13.25
CA LEU A 499 34.33 -9.51 13.80
C LEU A 499 34.75 -9.56 15.28
N VAL A 500 35.96 -9.10 15.59
CA VAL A 500 36.50 -9.11 16.97
C VAL A 500 35.62 -8.27 17.89
N GLY A 501 35.21 -7.09 17.44
CA GLY A 501 34.34 -6.19 18.16
C GLY A 501 32.97 -6.82 18.41
N GLY A 502 32.34 -7.39 17.37
CA GLY A 502 30.99 -7.96 17.48
C GLY A 502 30.93 -9.19 18.37
N VAL A 503 31.91 -10.08 18.27
CA VAL A 503 32.00 -11.21 19.20
C VAL A 503 32.24 -10.70 20.63
N GLY A 504 33.18 -9.77 20.82
CA GLY A 504 33.45 -9.18 22.14
C GLY A 504 32.26 -8.44 22.74
N GLY A 505 31.50 -7.71 21.92
CA GLY A 505 30.30 -6.99 22.34
C GLY A 505 29.16 -7.92 22.75
N ALA A 506 28.95 -9.01 22.01
CA ALA A 506 27.95 -10.02 22.35
C ALA A 506 28.28 -10.72 23.68
N ILE A 507 29.55 -11.14 23.85
CA ILE A 507 30.05 -11.74 25.09
C ILE A 507 29.92 -10.77 26.27
N PHE A 508 30.28 -9.49 26.07
CA PHE A 508 30.14 -8.47 27.10
C PHE A 508 28.69 -8.25 27.53
N ALA A 509 27.76 -8.16 26.56
CA ALA A 509 26.33 -8.09 26.87
C ALA A 509 25.84 -9.33 27.62
N GLY A 510 26.33 -10.52 27.23
CA GLY A 510 26.08 -11.77 27.95
C GLY A 510 26.52 -11.71 29.41
N PHE A 511 27.76 -11.25 29.67
CA PHE A 511 28.26 -11.05 31.04
C PHE A 511 27.43 -10.07 31.84
N VAL A 512 27.05 -8.92 31.26
CA VAL A 512 26.20 -7.93 31.94
C VAL A 512 24.86 -8.54 32.33
N LEU A 513 24.22 -9.29 31.44
CA LEU A 513 22.94 -9.95 31.73
C LEU A 513 23.09 -11.01 32.82
N MET A 514 24.16 -11.81 32.80
CA MET A 514 24.42 -12.79 33.85
C MET A 514 24.62 -12.13 35.22
N GLU A 515 25.34 -11.00 35.29
CA GLU A 515 25.55 -10.28 36.55
C GLU A 515 24.28 -9.57 37.05
N ILE A 516 23.44 -9.06 36.15
CA ILE A 516 22.11 -8.49 36.51
C ILE A 516 21.22 -9.56 37.16
N VAL A 517 21.17 -10.76 36.58
CA VAL A 517 20.44 -11.91 37.13
C VAL A 517 21.03 -12.32 38.48
N ARG A 518 22.36 -12.41 38.58
CA ARG A 518 23.05 -12.75 39.84
C ARG A 518 22.79 -11.73 40.95
N ALA A 519 22.64 -10.45 40.59
CA ALA A 519 22.31 -9.37 41.52
C ALA A 519 20.82 -9.32 41.92
N GLY A 520 19.97 -10.18 41.34
CA GLY A 520 18.53 -10.23 41.64
C GLY A 520 17.75 -9.01 41.15
N LEU A 521 18.26 -8.30 40.14
CA LEU A 521 17.63 -7.10 39.60
C LEU A 521 16.56 -7.39 38.53
N VAL A 522 16.51 -8.64 38.03
CA VAL A 522 15.53 -9.13 37.04
C VAL A 522 15.24 -10.60 37.29
#